data_AF-A0A090E0T7-F1
#
_entry.id   AF-A0A090E0T7-F1
#
_cell.length_a   1.000
_cell.length_b   1.000
_cell.length_c   1.000
_cell.angle_alpha   90.00
_cell.angle_beta   90.00
_cell.angle_gamma   90.00
#
_symmetry.space_group_name_H-M   'P 1'
#
loop_
_entity.id
_entity.type
_entity.pdbx_description
1 polymer ?
#
loop_
_entity_poly.entity_id
_entity_poly.type
_entity_poly.pdbx_seq_one_letter_code
_entity_poly.pdbx_strand_id
1 'polypeptide(L)'
;MRRVSIAMACAILSLPAAGRASFANECRQLSESNVKIASMRQYADVLTSAARNGWNFAPAAIDSGSKRHFEETKLQLIAAGFEVVPVGAQPRCSDEVARK
;
A
#
# COMPACT_ATOMS: atom_id res chain seq x y z
N MET A 1 -16.91 -11.44 -50.29
CA MET A 1 -16.64 -10.96 -48.92
C MET A 1 -16.55 -12.16 -47.98
N ARG A 2 -15.36 -12.52 -47.49
CA ARG A 2 -15.15 -13.65 -46.56
C ARG A 2 -15.51 -13.20 -45.14
N ARG A 3 -16.45 -13.89 -44.49
CA ARG A 3 -16.80 -13.69 -43.08
C ARG A 3 -15.71 -14.33 -42.23
N VAL A 4 -14.94 -13.52 -41.53
CA VAL A 4 -13.93 -13.99 -40.57
C VAL A 4 -14.60 -14.04 -39.20
N SER A 5 -14.91 -15.25 -38.73
CA SER A 5 -15.39 -15.46 -37.36
C SER A 5 -14.18 -15.45 -36.42
N ILE A 6 -14.05 -14.38 -35.63
CA ILE A 6 -13.05 -14.31 -34.56
C ILE A 6 -13.64 -15.05 -33.34
N ALA A 7 -13.19 -16.28 -33.11
CA ALA A 7 -13.49 -16.99 -31.88
C ALA A 7 -12.66 -16.35 -30.76
N MET A 8 -13.31 -15.52 -29.93
CA MET A 8 -12.73 -14.96 -28.71
C MET A 8 -12.63 -16.08 -27.68
N ALA A 9 -11.44 -16.67 -27.53
CA ALA A 9 -11.17 -17.64 -26.47
C ALA A 9 -11.01 -16.89 -25.14
N CYS A 10 -12.01 -17.00 -24.26
CA CYS A 10 -11.89 -16.56 -22.87
C CYS A 10 -10.92 -17.49 -22.14
N ALA A 11 -9.64 -17.11 -22.11
CA ALA A 11 -8.70 -17.67 -21.16
C ALA A 11 -9.07 -17.16 -19.77
N ILE A 12 -9.84 -17.96 -19.03
CA ILE A 12 -10.02 -17.78 -17.59
C ILE A 12 -8.66 -18.11 -16.97
N LEU A 13 -7.83 -17.08 -16.79
CA LEU A 13 -6.69 -17.17 -15.89
C LEU A 13 -7.28 -17.27 -14.48
N SER A 14 -7.53 -18.50 -14.06
CA SER A 14 -7.69 -18.85 -12.65
C SER A 14 -6.40 -18.44 -11.95
N LEU A 15 -6.33 -17.19 -11.47
CA LEU A 15 -5.31 -16.80 -10.52
C LEU A 15 -5.41 -17.78 -9.35
N PRO A 16 -4.33 -18.47 -8.96
CA PRO A 16 -4.34 -19.14 -7.67
C PRO A 16 -4.64 -18.03 -6.66
N ALA A 17 -5.73 -18.17 -5.92
CA ALA A 17 -5.97 -17.37 -4.74
C ALA A 17 -4.65 -17.41 -3.97
N ALA A 18 -3.92 -16.29 -3.96
CA ALA A 18 -2.65 -16.19 -3.26
C ALA A 18 -2.93 -16.73 -1.88
N GLY A 19 -2.35 -17.90 -1.58
CA GLY A 19 -2.65 -18.63 -0.36
C GLY A 19 -2.54 -17.62 0.77
N ARG A 20 -3.61 -17.44 1.54
CA ARG A 20 -3.53 -16.72 2.81
C ARG A 20 -2.45 -17.44 3.59
N ALA A 21 -1.23 -16.92 3.55
CA ALA A 21 -0.16 -17.47 4.34
C ALA A 21 -0.64 -17.40 5.79
N SER A 22 -0.73 -18.57 6.41
CA SER A 22 -1.28 -18.70 7.75
C SER A 22 -0.23 -18.18 8.71
N PHE A 23 -0.30 -16.89 9.03
CA PHE A 23 0.64 -16.20 9.90
C PHE A 23 0.27 -16.31 11.38
N ALA A 24 -0.34 -17.43 11.79
CA ALA A 24 -0.93 -17.59 13.12
C ALA A 24 0.04 -17.31 14.29
N ASN A 25 1.36 -17.27 14.03
CA ASN A 25 2.41 -17.03 15.02
C ASN A 25 3.33 -15.82 14.72
N GLU A 26 3.13 -15.08 13.63
CA GLU A 26 3.95 -13.88 13.37
C GLU A 26 3.21 -12.65 13.89
N CYS A 27 3.87 -11.89 14.76
CA CYS A 27 3.27 -10.65 15.19
C CYS A 27 3.38 -9.58 14.11
N ARG A 28 2.23 -9.10 13.66
CA ARG A 28 2.09 -8.17 12.54
C ARG A 28 1.47 -6.84 12.97
N GLN A 29 1.83 -6.38 14.15
CA GLN A 29 1.39 -5.07 14.62
C GLN A 29 2.38 -3.99 14.17
N LEU A 30 1.87 -2.89 13.64
CA LEU A 30 2.65 -1.71 13.29
C LEU A 30 2.04 -0.52 14.00
N SER A 31 2.87 0.35 14.60
CA SER A 31 2.35 1.60 15.14
C SER A 31 1.90 2.53 13.99
N GLU A 32 0.76 3.18 14.17
CA GLU A 32 0.21 4.12 13.21
C GLU A 32 1.17 5.29 12.94
N SER A 33 1.94 5.71 13.95
CA SER A 33 2.99 6.72 13.79
C SER A 33 4.09 6.25 12.85
N ASN A 34 4.56 5.00 12.97
CA ASN A 34 5.58 4.46 12.06
C ASN A 34 5.04 4.34 10.64
N VAL A 35 3.79 3.87 10.48
CA VAL A 35 3.13 3.80 9.18
C VAL A 35 3.02 5.19 8.55
N LYS A 36 2.64 6.21 9.34
CA LYS A 36 2.56 7.60 8.86
C LYS A 36 3.91 8.13 8.41
N ILE A 37 4.97 7.93 9.19
CA ILE A 37 6.33 8.37 8.83
C ILE A 37 6.78 7.69 7.53
N ALA A 38 6.61 6.37 7.42
CA ALA A 38 6.99 5.61 6.23
C ALA A 38 6.21 6.05 4.99
N SER A 39 4.89 6.22 5.12
CA SER A 39 4.01 6.69 4.05
C SER A 39 4.38 8.10 3.60
N MET A 40 4.68 9.02 4.51
CA MET A 40 5.07 10.40 4.15
C MET A 40 6.41 10.46 3.42
N ARG A 41 7.37 9.58 3.75
CA ARG A 41 8.63 9.46 3.00
C ARG A 41 8.37 8.99 1.57
N GLN A 42 7.56 7.95 1.38
CA GLN A 42 7.21 7.46 0.04
C GLN A 42 6.44 8.52 -0.77
N TYR A 43 5.52 9.25 -0.15
CA TYR A 43 4.81 10.33 -0.81
C TYR A 43 5.74 11.47 -1.24
N ALA A 44 6.73 11.81 -0.41
CA ALA A 44 7.74 12.81 -0.77
C ALA A 44 8.59 12.38 -1.98
N ASP A 45 8.90 11.08 -2.12
CA ASP A 45 9.57 10.54 -3.30
C ASP A 45 8.71 10.67 -4.56
N VAL A 46 7.40 10.42 -4.45
CA VAL A 46 6.43 10.65 -5.53
C VAL A 46 6.41 12.11 -5.96
N LEU A 47 6.31 13.04 -5.00
CA LEU A 47 6.33 14.48 -5.28
C LEU A 47 7.65 14.92 -5.93
N THR A 48 8.77 14.37 -5.46
CA THR A 48 10.10 14.65 -6.03
C THR A 48 10.20 14.17 -7.48
N SER A 49 9.69 12.98 -7.77
CA SER A 49 9.64 12.45 -9.14
C SER A 49 8.74 13.30 -10.05
N ALA A 50 7.57 13.70 -9.55
CA ALA A 50 6.65 14.57 -10.28
C ALA A 50 7.28 15.94 -10.59
N ALA A 51 7.93 16.56 -9.60
CA ALA A 51 8.64 17.83 -9.76
C ALA A 51 9.76 17.75 -10.81
N ARG A 52 10.54 16.67 -10.81
CA ARG A 52 11.56 16.41 -11.85
C ARG A 52 10.97 16.30 -13.25
N ASN A 53 9.71 15.85 -13.36
CA ASN A 53 8.96 15.76 -14.61
C ASN A 53 8.17 17.05 -14.94
N GLY A 54 8.43 18.15 -14.23
CA GLY A 54 7.82 19.46 -14.49
C GLY A 54 6.43 19.66 -13.87
N TRP A 55 5.93 18.70 -13.08
CA TRP A 55 4.66 18.85 -12.37
C TRP A 55 4.85 19.63 -11.08
N ASN A 56 4.06 20.68 -10.88
CA ASN A 56 4.05 21.46 -9.64
C ASN A 56 2.64 21.44 -9.03
N PHE A 57 2.53 20.91 -7.81
CA PHE A 57 1.25 20.79 -7.11
C PHE A 57 1.04 21.95 -6.15
N ALA A 58 -0.19 22.49 -6.12
CA ALA A 58 -0.57 23.47 -5.11
C ALA A 58 -0.49 22.86 -3.69
N PRO A 59 -0.18 23.66 -2.65
CA PRO A 59 -0.09 23.15 -1.27
C PRO A 59 -1.32 22.34 -0.82
N ALA A 60 -2.53 22.81 -1.12
CA ALA A 60 -3.75 22.08 -0.78
C ALA A 60 -3.87 20.69 -1.47
N ALA A 61 -3.31 20.55 -2.68
CA ALA A 61 -3.24 19.26 -3.37
C ALA A 61 -2.20 18.33 -2.73
N ILE A 62 -1.08 18.88 -2.26
CA ILE A 62 -0.07 18.14 -1.51
C ILE A 62 -0.66 17.62 -0.20
N ASP A 63 -1.34 18.48 0.56
CA ASP A 63 -1.96 18.12 1.84
C ASP A 63 -3.01 17.03 1.69
N SER A 64 -3.97 17.23 0.78
CA SER A 64 -5.03 16.24 0.51
C SER A 64 -4.46 14.93 -0.05
N GLY A 65 -3.47 14.99 -0.93
CA GLY A 65 -2.80 13.82 -1.48
C GLY A 65 -2.01 13.04 -0.43
N SER A 66 -1.35 13.72 0.51
CA SER A 66 -0.64 13.08 1.63
C SER A 66 -1.59 12.31 2.55
N LYS A 67 -2.75 12.90 2.87
CA LYS A 67 -3.78 12.25 3.67
C LYS A 67 -4.30 11.01 2.97
N ARG A 68 -4.64 11.11 1.67
CA ARG A 68 -5.11 9.97 0.89
C ARG A 68 -4.05 8.86 0.83
N HIS A 69 -2.80 9.20 0.54
CA HIS A 69 -1.71 8.22 0.44
C HIS A 69 -1.50 7.46 1.75
N PHE A 70 -1.61 8.13 2.90
CA PHE A 70 -1.55 7.49 4.21
C PHE A 70 -2.70 6.50 4.44
N GLU A 71 -3.94 6.90 4.15
CA GLU A 71 -5.10 6.00 4.32
C GLU A 71 -5.02 4.78 3.40
N GLU A 72 -4.60 4.98 2.14
CA GLU A 72 -4.38 3.88 1.18
C GLU A 72 -3.27 2.93 1.66
N THR A 73 -2.16 3.46 2.19
CA THR A 73 -1.08 2.65 2.77
C THR A 73 -1.58 1.79 3.93
N LYS A 74 -2.39 2.36 4.83
CA LYS A 74 -3.02 1.60 5.93
C LYS A 74 -3.91 0.47 5.41
N LEU A 75 -4.76 0.75 4.42
CA LEU A 75 -5.63 -0.26 3.81
C LEU A 75 -4.83 -1.40 3.17
N GLN A 76 -3.73 -1.09 2.49
CA GLN A 76 -2.84 -2.10 1.90
C GLN A 76 -2.18 -2.97 2.97
N LEU A 77 -1.70 -2.39 4.07
CA LEU A 77 -1.14 -3.13 5.19
C LEU A 77 -2.17 -4.06 5.84
N ILE A 78 -3.39 -3.57 6.07
CA ILE A 78 -4.50 -4.37 6.59
C ILE A 78 -4.82 -5.54 5.65
N ALA A 79 -4.89 -5.27 4.35
CA ALA A 79 -5.10 -6.30 3.34
C ALA A 79 -3.97 -7.36 3.31
N ALA A 80 -2.73 -6.94 3.63
CA ALA A 80 -1.57 -7.83 3.77
C ALA A 80 -1.51 -8.57 5.13
N GLY A 81 -2.50 -8.37 6.00
CA GLY A 81 -2.62 -9.06 7.29
C GLY A 81 -1.87 -8.38 8.44
N PHE A 82 -1.53 -7.10 8.31
CA PHE A 82 -1.02 -6.30 9.43
C PHE A 82 -2.15 -5.64 10.22
N GLU A 83 -1.93 -5.46 11.51
CA GLU A 83 -2.76 -4.64 12.38
C GLU A 83 -2.05 -3.31 12.61
N VAL A 84 -2.69 -2.21 12.22
CA VAL A 84 -2.16 -0.86 12.46
C VAL A 84 -2.72 -0.34 13.78
N VAL A 85 -1.85 -0.24 14.78
CA VAL A 85 -2.20 0.12 16.16
C VAL A 85 -2.20 1.65 16.32
N PRO A 86 -3.26 2.27 16.87
CA PRO A 86 -3.36 3.72 16.99
C PRO A 86 -2.22 4.37 17.79
N VAL A 87 -1.97 5.65 17.52
CA VAL A 87 -1.01 6.44 18.33
C VAL A 87 -1.40 6.42 19.81
N GLY A 88 -0.44 6.10 20.68
CA GLY A 88 -0.66 5.99 22.13
C GLY A 88 -1.01 4.57 22.61
N ALA A 89 -1.33 3.66 21.68
CA ALA A 89 -1.34 2.23 21.97
C ALA A 89 0.03 1.63 21.58
N GLN A 90 0.60 0.83 22.48
CA GLN A 90 1.87 0.18 22.24
C GLN A 90 1.63 -1.14 21.49
N PRO A 91 2.28 -1.36 20.34
CA PRO A 91 2.26 -2.68 19.71
C PRO A 91 2.65 -3.73 20.74
N ARG A 92 1.89 -4.82 20.81
CA ARG A 92 2.12 -5.94 21.73
C ARG A 92 3.41 -6.71 21.42
N CYS A 93 4.03 -6.39 20.29
CA CYS A 93 5.23 -7.03 19.80
C CYS A 93 6.25 -5.96 19.47
N SER A 94 7.51 -6.24 19.78
CA SER A 94 8.61 -5.38 19.36
C SER A 94 8.72 -5.39 17.84
N ASP A 95 8.87 -4.21 17.25
CA ASP A 95 9.22 -3.99 15.84
C ASP A 95 10.64 -4.53 15.56
N GLU A 96 10.88 -5.84 15.67
CA GLU A 96 12.18 -6.45 15.35
C GLU A 96 12.47 -6.47 13.84
N VAL A 97 11.53 -6.02 13.01
CA VAL A 97 11.73 -5.85 11.56
C VAL A 97 12.53 -4.57 11.23
N ALA A 98 12.79 -3.68 12.20
CA ALA A 98 13.58 -2.46 11.98
C ALA A 98 15.11 -2.62 12.22
N ARG A 99 15.60 -3.85 12.46
CA ARG A 99 17.03 -4.13 12.67
C ARG A 99 17.52 -5.25 11.75
N LYS A 100 17.49 -5.05 10.44
CA LYS A 100 18.43 -5.70 9.53
C LYS A 100 18.63 -4.91 8.25
#